data_AF-A0A416WSC3-F1
#
_entry.id   AF-A0A416WSC3-F1
#
_cell.length_a   1.000
_cell.length_b   1.000
_cell.length_c   1.000
_cell.angle_alpha   90.00
_cell.angle_beta   90.00
_cell.angle_gamma   90.00
#
_symmetry.space_group_name_H-M   'P 1'
#
loop_
_entity.id
_entity.type
_entity.pdbx_description
1 polymer ?
#
loop_
_entity_poly.entity_id
_entity_poly.type
_entity_poly.pdbx_seq_one_letter_code
_entity_poly.pdbx_strand_id
1 'polypeptide(L)'
;MVQNPFGTEVEIVNKDSRYFRRKGILVSPAPGGAGYCIGLENGEADFFCDYEFLPVQNILTLDKLDVKTLSQSFNQSYLYETNRVVVYLGKFTNEDIEQAYKNLAEQLASGECKYSKAEYVLALLSEMQKYDAEAIKDPIGEMITFIQWWVEGLRNHVTKDMKDKRYFETEHFKIDFIELD
;
A
#
# COMPACT_ATOMS: atom_id res chain seq x y z
N MET A 1 -13.72 -11.67 9.83
CA MET A 1 -13.57 -11.64 8.36
C MET A 1 -14.04 -10.29 7.87
N VAL A 2 -13.17 -9.52 7.22
CA VAL A 2 -13.55 -8.27 6.56
C VAL A 2 -14.33 -8.66 5.30
N GLN A 3 -15.61 -8.29 5.21
CA GLN A 3 -16.39 -8.50 3.99
C GLN A 3 -16.00 -7.41 2.99
N ASN A 4 -15.33 -7.79 1.91
CA ASN A 4 -15.10 -6.88 0.79
C ASN A 4 -16.44 -6.67 0.04
N PRO A 5 -16.90 -5.43 -0.17
CA PRO A 5 -18.14 -5.19 -0.89
C PRO A 5 -18.08 -5.68 -2.34
N PHE A 6 -19.17 -6.25 -2.87
CA PHE A 6 -19.28 -6.50 -4.31
C PHE A 6 -19.17 -5.20 -5.10
N GLY A 7 -18.58 -5.26 -6.30
CA GLY A 7 -18.24 -4.09 -7.10
C GLY A 7 -16.90 -3.44 -6.72
N THR A 8 -16.21 -3.93 -5.68
CA THR A 8 -14.87 -3.43 -5.33
C THR A 8 -13.86 -3.81 -6.40
N GLU A 9 -13.08 -2.84 -6.86
CA GLU A 9 -11.90 -3.10 -7.70
C GLU A 9 -10.79 -3.72 -6.85
N VAL A 10 -10.31 -4.88 -7.28
CA VAL A 10 -9.29 -5.68 -6.61
C VAL A 10 -8.16 -6.02 -7.58
N GLU A 11 -6.98 -6.27 -7.04
CA GLU A 11 -5.85 -6.81 -7.80
C GLU A 11 -5.43 -8.14 -7.21
N ILE A 12 -5.05 -9.06 -8.09
CA ILE A 12 -4.61 -10.40 -7.72
C ILE A 12 -3.14 -10.35 -7.32
N VAL A 13 -2.87 -10.65 -6.06
CA VAL A 13 -1.54 -10.52 -5.43
C VAL A 13 -0.82 -11.86 -5.27
N ASN A 14 -1.49 -12.99 -5.58
CA ASN A 14 -0.83 -14.29 -5.62
C ASN A 14 0.14 -14.39 -6.80
N LYS A 15 1.44 -14.44 -6.52
CA LYS A 15 2.53 -14.55 -7.52
C LYS A 15 2.45 -15.80 -8.39
N ASP A 16 1.90 -16.89 -7.85
CA ASP A 16 1.78 -18.16 -8.56
C ASP A 16 0.55 -18.20 -9.49
N SER A 17 -0.31 -17.17 -9.42
CA SER A 17 -1.47 -17.05 -10.31
C SER A 17 -1.05 -16.54 -11.69
N ARG A 18 -1.61 -17.13 -12.75
CA ARG A 18 -1.53 -16.58 -14.12
C ARG A 18 -2.10 -15.16 -14.24
N TYR A 19 -2.87 -14.72 -13.26
CA TYR A 19 -3.49 -13.41 -13.21
C TYR A 19 -2.78 -12.45 -12.25
N PHE A 20 -1.59 -12.79 -11.76
CA PHE A 20 -0.82 -11.93 -10.88
C PHE A 20 -0.72 -10.50 -11.45
N ARG A 21 -1.01 -9.50 -10.59
CA ARG A 21 -1.10 -8.06 -10.90
C ARG A 21 -2.23 -7.62 -11.83
N ARG A 22 -3.09 -8.54 -12.29
CA ARG A 22 -4.29 -8.14 -13.03
C ARG A 22 -5.33 -7.61 -12.06
N LYS A 23 -5.99 -6.54 -12.49
CA LYS A 23 -7.14 -5.94 -11.81
C LYS A 23 -8.42 -6.58 -12.28
N GLY A 24 -9.40 -6.61 -11.40
CA GLY A 24 -10.74 -7.08 -11.66
C GLY A 24 -11.74 -6.51 -10.66
N ILE A 25 -12.99 -6.93 -10.81
CA ILE A 25 -14.10 -6.51 -9.96
C ILE A 25 -14.58 -7.71 -9.15
N LEU A 26 -14.77 -7.54 -7.84
CA LEU A 26 -15.38 -8.56 -6.98
C LEU A 26 -16.86 -8.73 -7.36
N VAL A 27 -17.25 -9.88 -7.90
CA VAL A 27 -18.61 -10.09 -8.47
C VAL A 27 -19.53 -10.82 -7.52
N SER A 28 -19.06 -11.93 -6.96
CA SER A 28 -19.90 -12.86 -6.19
C SER A 28 -19.03 -13.75 -5.28
N PRO A 29 -19.61 -14.44 -4.28
CA PRO A 29 -18.88 -15.45 -3.53
C PRO A 29 -18.62 -16.69 -4.41
N ALA A 30 -17.53 -17.40 -4.14
CA ALA A 30 -17.23 -18.67 -4.79
C ALA A 30 -18.27 -19.74 -4.41
N PRO A 31 -18.62 -20.67 -5.32
CA PRO A 31 -19.44 -21.83 -4.99
C PRO A 31 -18.80 -22.62 -3.83
N GLY A 32 -19.55 -22.81 -2.74
CA GLY A 32 -19.04 -23.47 -1.52
C GLY A 32 -18.43 -22.53 -0.47
N GLY A 33 -18.34 -21.22 -0.73
CA GLY A 33 -18.03 -20.19 0.27
C GLY A 33 -16.55 -20.00 0.60
N ALA A 34 -15.64 -20.71 -0.08
CA ALA A 34 -14.19 -20.61 0.14
C ALA A 34 -13.53 -19.60 -0.82
N GLY A 35 -14.03 -18.35 -0.85
CA GLY A 35 -13.46 -17.27 -1.66
C GLY A 35 -14.48 -16.48 -2.47
N TYR A 36 -14.00 -15.84 -3.53
CA TYR A 36 -14.77 -14.92 -4.36
C TYR A 36 -14.50 -15.12 -5.85
N CYS A 37 -15.51 -14.86 -6.67
CA CYS A 37 -15.38 -14.71 -8.11
C CYS A 37 -14.93 -13.29 -8.43
N ILE A 38 -13.83 -13.17 -9.16
CA ILE A 38 -13.31 -11.89 -9.66
C ILE A 38 -13.50 -11.85 -11.17
N GLY A 39 -14.28 -10.87 -11.63
CA GLY A 39 -14.44 -10.56 -13.05
C GLY A 39 -13.25 -9.77 -13.56
N LEU A 40 -12.59 -10.27 -14.59
CA LEU A 40 -11.43 -9.67 -15.24
C LEU A 40 -11.83 -9.02 -16.57
N GLU A 41 -10.89 -8.29 -17.16
CA GLU A 41 -11.07 -7.73 -18.51
C GLU A 41 -11.42 -8.81 -19.56
N ASN A 42 -12.20 -8.43 -20.57
CA ASN A 42 -12.63 -9.27 -21.69
C ASN A 42 -13.60 -10.42 -21.34
N GLY A 43 -14.28 -10.34 -20.19
CA GLY A 43 -15.30 -11.32 -19.79
C GLY A 43 -14.71 -12.59 -19.18
N GLU A 44 -13.40 -12.62 -18.93
CA GLU A 44 -12.78 -13.66 -18.11
C GLU A 44 -13.21 -13.50 -16.65
N ALA A 45 -13.34 -14.62 -15.93
CA ALA A 45 -13.51 -14.61 -14.49
C ALA A 45 -12.89 -15.87 -13.90
N ASP A 46 -12.34 -15.76 -12.70
CA ASP A 46 -11.83 -16.91 -11.95
C ASP A 46 -12.14 -16.77 -10.46
N PHE A 47 -11.94 -17.86 -9.72
CA PHE A 47 -12.19 -17.92 -8.28
C PHE A 47 -10.89 -17.81 -7.50
N PHE A 48 -10.92 -16.97 -6.46
CA PHE A 48 -9.77 -16.66 -5.64
C PHE A 48 -10.15 -16.72 -4.16
N CYS A 49 -9.26 -17.28 -3.34
CA CYS A 49 -9.35 -17.17 -1.89
C CYS A 49 -9.08 -15.73 -1.45
N ASP A 50 -9.58 -15.35 -0.26
CA ASP A 50 -9.50 -13.99 0.30
C ASP A 50 -8.07 -13.45 0.43
N TYR A 51 -7.07 -14.32 0.52
CA TYR A 51 -5.66 -13.94 0.64
C TYR A 51 -4.97 -13.76 -0.72
N GLU A 52 -5.60 -14.15 -1.83
CA GLU A 52 -5.01 -14.11 -3.18
C GLU A 52 -5.25 -12.79 -3.91
N PHE A 53 -6.13 -11.93 -3.37
CA PHE A 53 -6.42 -10.62 -3.92
C PHE A 53 -6.53 -9.58 -2.80
N LEU A 54 -6.42 -8.32 -3.18
CA LEU A 54 -6.65 -7.17 -2.29
C LEU A 54 -7.40 -6.08 -3.04
N PRO A 55 -8.24 -5.29 -2.34
CA PRO A 55 -8.71 -4.01 -2.87
C PRO A 55 -7.54 -3.19 -3.39
N VAL A 56 -7.67 -2.58 -4.57
CA VAL A 56 -6.59 -1.78 -5.19
C VAL A 56 -6.12 -0.63 -4.29
N GLN A 57 -7.03 -0.12 -3.46
CA GLN A 57 -6.75 0.86 -2.41
C GLN A 57 -5.94 0.32 -1.23
N ASN A 58 -5.43 -0.92 -1.27
CA ASN A 58 -4.54 -1.47 -0.26
C ASN A 58 -3.17 -1.82 -0.87
N ILE A 59 -2.93 -1.36 -2.11
CA ILE A 59 -1.75 -1.69 -2.89
C ILE A 59 -1.01 -0.41 -3.21
N LEU A 60 0.27 -0.37 -2.84
CA LEU A 60 1.18 0.72 -3.15
C LEU A 60 2.21 0.24 -4.16
N THR A 61 2.51 1.09 -5.15
CA THR A 61 3.58 0.81 -6.11
C THR A 61 4.68 1.83 -5.91
N LEU A 62 5.81 1.36 -5.39
CA LEU A 62 7.04 2.10 -5.13
C LEU A 62 8.14 1.58 -6.07
N ASP A 63 7.97 1.78 -7.38
CA ASP A 63 8.90 1.33 -8.43
C ASP A 63 9.94 2.40 -8.80
N LYS A 64 9.80 3.61 -8.27
CA LYS A 64 10.68 4.77 -8.51
C LYS A 64 10.85 5.59 -7.23
N LEU A 65 12.02 6.19 -7.06
CA LEU A 65 12.31 7.11 -5.95
C LEU A 65 11.85 8.56 -6.20
N ASP A 66 10.87 8.76 -7.09
CA ASP A 66 10.29 10.07 -7.31
C ASP A 66 9.28 10.43 -6.20
N VAL A 67 9.06 11.73 -6.00
CA VAL A 67 8.21 12.24 -4.92
C VAL A 67 6.78 11.74 -5.00
N LYS A 68 6.22 11.65 -6.22
CA LYS A 68 4.83 11.22 -6.43
C LYS A 68 4.66 9.76 -6.01
N THR A 69 5.62 8.93 -6.37
CA THR A 69 5.64 7.50 -6.07
C THR A 69 5.84 7.28 -4.57
N LEU A 70 6.86 7.87 -3.95
CA LEU A 70 7.12 7.75 -2.52
C LEU A 70 6.01 8.34 -1.64
N SER A 71 5.30 9.36 -2.12
CA SER A 71 4.15 9.98 -1.43
C SER A 71 3.00 8.99 -1.15
N GLN A 72 2.96 7.85 -1.87
CA GLN A 72 1.97 6.81 -1.65
C GLN A 72 2.07 6.17 -0.25
N SER A 73 3.29 6.08 0.33
CA SER A 73 3.49 5.58 1.70
C SER A 73 2.77 6.43 2.76
N PHE A 74 2.43 7.68 2.42
CA PHE A 74 1.71 8.62 3.27
C PHE A 74 0.23 8.74 2.90
N ASN A 75 -0.28 7.93 1.99
CA ASN A 75 -1.65 8.10 1.51
C ASN A 75 -2.66 7.53 2.51
N GLN A 76 -3.49 8.42 3.04
CA GLN A 76 -4.46 8.07 4.08
C GLN A 76 -5.72 7.39 3.54
N SER A 77 -5.95 7.45 2.22
CA SER A 77 -7.12 6.85 1.57
C SER A 77 -7.15 5.32 1.68
N TYR A 78 -5.99 4.71 1.96
CA TYR A 78 -5.75 3.26 1.98
C TYR A 78 -5.99 2.66 3.38
N LEU A 79 -6.15 3.52 4.40
CA LEU A 79 -6.02 3.14 5.81
C LEU A 79 -7.34 2.73 6.48
N TYR A 80 -8.42 2.63 5.71
CA TYR A 80 -9.74 2.66 6.34
C TYR A 80 -10.23 1.31 6.88
N GLU A 81 -9.92 0.16 6.28
CA GLU A 81 -10.65 -1.07 6.64
C GLU A 81 -9.86 -2.38 6.47
N THR A 82 -8.53 -2.33 6.43
CA THR A 82 -7.71 -3.53 6.24
C THR A 82 -6.56 -3.62 7.22
N ASN A 83 -6.20 -4.86 7.57
CA ASN A 83 -4.96 -5.16 8.28
C ASN A 83 -3.85 -5.58 7.30
N ARG A 84 -4.03 -5.44 5.99
CA ARG A 84 -3.07 -5.91 5.00
C ARG A 84 -2.82 -4.89 3.90
N VAL A 85 -1.56 -4.53 3.73
CA VAL A 85 -1.06 -3.69 2.63
C VAL A 85 -0.08 -4.51 1.79
N VAL A 86 -0.14 -4.38 0.47
CA VAL A 86 0.90 -4.91 -0.43
C VAL A 86 1.68 -3.74 -1.00
N VAL A 87 3.01 -3.82 -0.96
CA VAL A 87 3.91 -2.85 -1.56
C VAL A 87 4.68 -3.53 -2.68
N TYR A 88 4.40 -3.13 -3.92
CA TYR A 88 5.27 -3.45 -5.05
C TYR A 88 6.48 -2.54 -5.01
N LEU A 89 7.67 -3.12 -4.86
CA LEU A 89 8.90 -2.37 -4.62
C LEU A 89 9.89 -2.62 -5.76
N GLY A 90 10.32 -1.56 -6.42
CA GLY A 90 11.47 -1.60 -7.34
C GLY A 90 12.78 -1.73 -6.55
N LYS A 91 13.80 -2.35 -7.17
CA LYS A 91 15.14 -2.37 -6.56
C LYS A 91 15.78 -1.00 -6.65
N PHE A 92 16.36 -0.55 -5.54
CA PHE A 92 17.08 0.71 -5.44
C PHE A 92 18.45 0.48 -4.80
N THR A 93 19.44 1.22 -5.27
CA THR A 93 20.77 1.29 -4.64
C THR A 93 20.84 2.46 -3.66
N ASN A 94 21.84 2.47 -2.79
CA ASN A 94 22.06 3.60 -1.88
C ASN A 94 22.37 4.89 -2.66
N GLU A 95 23.08 4.78 -3.79
CA GLU A 95 23.33 5.90 -4.70
C GLU A 95 22.03 6.47 -5.29
N ASP A 96 21.06 5.63 -5.66
CA ASP A 96 19.76 6.08 -6.16
C ASP A 96 19.02 6.90 -5.09
N ILE A 97 19.06 6.46 -3.83
CA ILE A 97 18.42 7.13 -2.70
C ILE A 97 19.10 8.46 -2.40
N GLU A 98 20.43 8.49 -2.38
CA GLU A 98 21.20 9.71 -2.15
C GLU A 98 20.91 10.75 -3.24
N GLN A 99 20.85 10.32 -4.51
CA GLN A 99 20.55 11.21 -5.61
C GLN A 99 19.12 11.73 -5.56
N ALA A 100 18.14 10.87 -5.23
CA ALA A 100 16.75 11.27 -5.04
C ALA A 100 16.61 12.31 -3.91
N TYR A 101 17.32 12.10 -2.80
CA TYR A 101 17.36 13.03 -1.68
C TYR A 101 17.91 14.40 -2.08
N LYS A 102 19.09 14.43 -2.73
CA LYS A 102 19.73 15.67 -3.20
C LYS A 102 18.82 16.46 -4.14
N ASN A 103 18.27 15.78 -5.15
CA ASN A 103 17.38 16.41 -6.13
C ASN A 103 16.16 17.04 -5.45
N LEU A 104 15.55 16.35 -4.48
CA LEU A 104 14.39 16.85 -3.77
C LEU A 104 14.75 18.03 -2.85
N ALA A 105 15.87 17.93 -2.13
CA ALA A 105 16.37 19.01 -1.28
C ALA A 105 16.65 20.29 -2.07
N GLU A 106 17.26 20.17 -3.26
CA GLU A 106 17.50 21.29 -4.16
C GLU A 106 16.20 21.93 -4.66
N GLN A 107 15.22 21.12 -5.07
CA GLN A 107 13.90 21.62 -5.50
C GLN A 107 13.15 22.34 -4.37
N LEU A 108 13.29 21.86 -3.13
CA LEU A 108 12.70 22.51 -1.96
C LEU A 108 13.40 23.83 -1.65
N ALA A 109 14.73 23.85 -1.68
CA ALA A 109 15.53 25.04 -1.43
C ALA A 109 15.33 26.13 -2.50
N SER A 110 15.12 25.75 -3.76
CA SER A 110 14.84 26.68 -4.86
C SER A 110 13.40 27.20 -4.86
N GLY A 111 12.48 26.55 -4.12
CA GLY A 111 11.05 26.85 -4.14
C GLY A 111 10.33 26.34 -5.40
N GLU A 112 10.98 25.52 -6.22
CA GLU A 112 10.39 24.95 -7.44
C GLU A 112 9.59 23.66 -7.19
N CYS A 113 9.69 23.09 -5.97
CA CYS A 113 8.95 21.89 -5.61
C CYS A 113 7.44 22.14 -5.54
N LYS A 114 6.67 21.47 -6.42
CA LYS A 114 5.20 21.55 -6.47
C LYS A 114 4.49 20.38 -5.81
N TYR A 115 5.23 19.43 -5.25
CA TYR A 115 4.67 18.21 -4.71
C TYR A 115 4.18 18.41 -3.28
N SER A 116 2.91 18.10 -3.05
CA SER A 116 2.39 17.93 -1.69
C SER A 116 3.16 16.80 -0.99
N LYS A 117 3.46 16.96 0.31
CA LYS A 117 4.19 15.99 1.14
C LYS A 117 5.69 15.81 0.82
N ALA A 118 6.28 16.68 0.01
CA ALA A 118 7.70 16.63 -0.33
C ALA A 118 8.61 16.55 0.90
N GLU A 119 8.30 17.27 1.99
CA GLU A 119 9.08 17.24 3.22
C GLU A 119 9.06 15.88 3.92
N TYR A 120 7.92 15.19 3.88
CA TYR A 120 7.80 13.83 4.42
C TYR A 120 8.53 12.81 3.55
N VAL A 121 8.49 12.98 2.23
CA VAL A 121 9.28 12.15 1.32
C VAL A 121 10.77 12.37 1.54
N LEU A 122 11.20 13.61 1.75
CA LEU A 122 12.59 13.94 2.07
C LEU A 122 13.03 13.26 3.37
N ALA A 123 12.17 13.27 4.40
CA ALA A 123 12.43 12.56 5.65
C ALA A 123 12.53 11.04 5.43
N LEU A 124 11.63 10.43 4.65
CA LEU A 124 11.70 9.00 4.32
C LEU A 124 12.99 8.65 3.57
N LEU A 125 13.38 9.44 2.56
CA LEU A 125 14.65 9.28 1.84
C LEU A 125 15.86 9.42 2.77
N SER A 126 15.79 10.32 3.77
CA SER A 126 16.83 10.47 4.78
C SER A 126 16.92 9.25 5.70
N GLU A 127 15.79 8.64 6.08
CA GLU A 127 15.78 7.42 6.87
C GLU A 127 16.31 6.24 6.05
N MET A 128 15.87 6.09 4.80
CA MET A 128 16.31 5.02 3.89
C MET A 128 17.84 4.99 3.71
N GLN A 129 18.53 6.14 3.71
CA GLN A 129 19.99 6.21 3.63
C GLN A 129 20.73 5.60 4.82
N LYS A 130 20.05 5.36 5.95
CA LYS A 130 20.64 4.74 7.14
C LYS A 130 20.61 3.21 7.08
N TYR A 131 19.92 2.64 6.09
CA TYR A 131 19.73 1.21 5.93
C TYR A 131 20.54 0.70 4.74
N ASP A 132 20.99 -0.54 4.81
CA ASP A 132 21.53 -1.24 3.66
C ASP A 132 20.40 -1.54 2.65
N ALA A 133 20.76 -1.72 1.37
CA ALA A 133 19.81 -1.98 0.29
C ALA A 133 18.88 -3.18 0.57
N GLU A 134 19.35 -4.19 1.31
CA GLU A 134 18.57 -5.37 1.71
C GLU A 134 17.50 -5.05 2.77
N ALA A 135 17.69 -3.98 3.55
CA ALA A 135 16.82 -3.55 4.64
C ALA A 135 15.98 -2.30 4.31
N ILE A 136 15.99 -1.83 3.06
CA ILE A 136 15.25 -0.63 2.62
C ILE A 136 13.72 -0.74 2.81
N LYS A 137 13.20 -1.96 2.97
CA LYS A 137 11.80 -2.24 3.25
C LYS A 137 11.40 -1.77 4.66
N ASP A 138 12.33 -1.75 5.60
CA ASP A 138 12.09 -1.41 7.00
C ASP A 138 11.61 0.06 7.16
N PRO A 139 12.34 1.09 6.70
CA PRO A 139 11.90 2.48 6.85
C PRO A 139 10.58 2.77 6.11
N ILE A 140 10.32 2.09 4.98
CA ILE A 140 9.05 2.18 4.26
C ILE A 140 7.91 1.57 5.11
N GLY A 141 8.15 0.38 5.65
CA GLY A 141 7.18 -0.35 6.49
C GLY A 141 6.86 0.39 7.79
N GLU A 142 7.88 0.93 8.45
CA GLU A 142 7.75 1.76 9.65
C GLU A 142 6.88 2.99 9.38
N MET A 143 7.11 3.68 8.25
CA MET A 143 6.33 4.86 7.89
C MET A 143 4.86 4.53 7.63
N ILE A 144 4.58 3.49 6.84
CA ILE A 144 3.20 3.04 6.57
C ILE A 144 2.51 2.66 7.89
N THR A 145 3.21 1.95 8.77
CA THR A 145 2.70 1.53 10.09
C THR A 145 2.38 2.73 10.97
N PHE A 146 3.29 3.71 11.06
CA PHE A 146 3.07 4.92 11.83
C PHE A 146 1.84 5.69 11.35
N ILE A 147 1.68 5.86 10.04
CA ILE A 147 0.54 6.55 9.44
C ILE A 147 -0.77 5.79 9.73
N GLN A 148 -0.77 4.46 9.62
CA GLN A 148 -1.93 3.63 9.95
C GLN A 148 -2.32 3.76 11.43
N TRP A 149 -1.35 3.73 12.35
CA TRP A 149 -1.61 3.90 13.78
C TRP A 149 -2.13 5.29 14.11
N TRP A 150 -1.59 6.34 13.50
CA TRP A 150 -2.04 7.70 13.72
C TRP A 150 -3.50 7.88 13.28
N VAL A 151 -3.85 7.39 12.08
CA VAL A 151 -5.22 7.46 11.58
C VAL A 151 -6.20 6.64 12.41
N GLU A 152 -5.80 5.45 12.86
CA GLU A 152 -6.64 4.66 13.76
C GLU A 152 -6.82 5.34 15.12
N GLY A 153 -5.76 5.95 15.68
CA GLY A 153 -5.85 6.70 16.92
C GLY A 153 -6.84 7.87 16.83
N LEU A 154 -6.79 8.64 15.73
CA LEU A 154 -7.74 9.70 15.45
C LEU A 154 -9.17 9.18 15.28
N ARG A 155 -9.36 8.08 14.55
CA ARG A 155 -10.66 7.46 14.37
C ARG A 155 -11.26 7.05 15.70
N ASN A 156 -10.52 6.30 16.52
CA ASN A 156 -10.97 5.85 17.83
C ASN A 156 -11.32 7.01 18.76
N HIS A 157 -10.64 8.15 18.62
CA HIS A 157 -11.01 9.36 19.35
C HIS A 157 -12.40 9.89 18.93
N VAL A 158 -12.70 9.89 17.63
CA VAL A 158 -13.95 10.46 17.07
C VAL A 158 -15.13 9.49 17.14
N THR A 159 -14.90 8.18 16.98
CA THR A 159 -15.95 7.14 16.89
C THR A 159 -16.14 6.36 18.19
N LYS A 160 -15.53 6.81 19.29
CA LYS A 160 -15.48 6.10 20.59
C LYS A 160 -16.83 5.57 21.07
N ASP A 161 -17.90 6.34 20.83
CA ASP A 161 -19.27 6.07 21.28
C ASP A 161 -20.19 5.47 20.19
N MET A 162 -19.64 5.16 19.00
CA MET A 162 -20.39 4.51 17.91
C MET A 162 -20.43 2.99 18.11
N LYS A 163 -21.58 2.38 17.82
CA LYS A 163 -21.81 0.92 17.95
C LYS A 163 -21.15 0.09 16.85
N ASP A 164 -21.05 0.63 15.64
CA ASP A 164 -20.41 -0.02 14.49
C ASP A 164 -18.94 0.37 14.42
N LYS A 165 -18.12 -0.27 15.24
CA LYS A 165 -16.66 -0.16 15.13
C LYS A 165 -16.19 -1.13 14.05
N ARG A 166 -15.83 -0.59 12.87
CA ARG A 166 -15.07 -1.33 11.86
C ARG A 166 -13.61 -1.28 12.26
N TYR A 167 -13.04 -2.41 12.66
CA TYR A 167 -11.73 -2.44 13.31
C TYR A 167 -10.59 -2.67 12.32
N PHE A 168 -9.66 -1.72 12.32
CA PHE A 168 -8.26 -2.04 12.12
C PHE A 168 -7.72 -2.65 13.42
N GLU A 169 -6.97 -3.75 13.32
CA GLU A 169 -6.39 -4.43 14.47
C GLU A 169 -4.87 -4.42 14.31
N THR A 170 -4.20 -3.58 15.12
CA THR A 170 -2.75 -3.39 15.06
C THR A 170 -1.97 -4.70 15.12
N GLU A 171 -2.40 -5.65 15.96
CA GLU A 171 -1.75 -6.96 16.13
C GLU A 171 -1.78 -7.82 14.86
N HIS A 172 -2.74 -7.57 13.98
CA HIS A 172 -2.90 -8.29 12.72
C HIS A 172 -2.38 -7.50 11.52
N PHE A 173 -1.84 -6.29 11.73
CA PHE A 173 -1.35 -5.47 10.64
C PHE A 173 -0.14 -6.10 9.97
N LYS A 174 -0.22 -6.26 8.65
CA LYS A 174 0.81 -6.89 7.83
C LYS A 174 1.07 -6.07 6.57
N ILE A 175 2.35 -5.89 6.27
CA ILE A 175 2.81 -5.32 5.01
C ILE A 175 3.55 -6.41 4.25
N ASP A 176 3.05 -6.76 3.07
CA ASP A 176 3.69 -7.71 2.16
C ASP A 176 4.49 -6.93 1.11
N PHE A 177 5.82 -7.07 1.12
CA PHE A 177 6.68 -6.49 0.09
C PHE A 177 6.87 -7.49 -1.05
N ILE A 178 6.54 -7.04 -2.26
CA ILE A 178 6.72 -7.80 -3.49
C ILE A 178 7.71 -7.05 -4.38
N GLU A 179 8.92 -7.59 -4.52
CA GLU A 179 9.90 -7.06 -5.47
C GLU A 179 9.39 -7.19 -6.91
N LEU A 180 9.55 -6.11 -7.67
CA LEU A 180 9.37 -6.07 -9.12
C LEU A 180 10.71 -6.39 -9.79
N ASP A 181 10.65 -7.20 -10.84
CA ASP A 181 11.79 -7.54 -11.70
C ASP A 181 12.26 -6.34 -12.55
#